data_AF-A0A5B1AFI7-F1
#
_entry.id   AF-A0A5B1AFI7-F1
#
_cell.length_a   1.000
_cell.length_b   1.000
_cell.length_c   1.000
_cell.angle_alpha   90.00
_cell.angle_beta   90.00
_cell.angle_gamma   90.00
#
_symmetry.space_group_name_H-M   'P 1'
#
loop_
_entity.id
_entity.type
_entity.pdbx_description
1 polymer ?
#
loop_
_entity_poly.entity_id
_entity_poly.type
_entity_poly.pdbx_seq_one_letter_code
_entity_poly.pdbx_strand_id
1 'polypeptide(L)' 'VSRRGPDAPGADELGQRLTELGAEVTIAACDTSSRAELAALLESIPDQHRLTAVIHTAGVLDDAVVTELTESQL' A
#
# COMPACT_ATOMS: atom_id res chain seq x y z
N VAL A 1 -0.89 -0.70 2.70
CA VAL A 1 -1.88 -0.70 1.60
C VAL A 1 -1.19 -1.21 0.35
N SER A 2 -1.89 -1.92 -0.53
CA SER A 2 -1.41 -2.27 -1.86
C SER A 2 -2.61 -2.59 -2.75
N ARG A 3 -2.44 -2.66 -4.08
CA ARG A 3 -3.55 -3.05 -4.99
C ARG A 3 -4.15 -4.42 -4.66
N ARG A 4 -3.34 -5.36 -4.18
CA ARG A 4 -3.79 -6.71 -3.82
C ARG A 4 -4.25 -6.84 -2.36
N GLY A 5 -3.82 -5.94 -1.48
CA GLY A 5 -4.24 -5.95 -0.07
C GLY A 5 -4.00 -7.31 0.60
N PRO A 6 -4.98 -7.86 1.33
CA PRO A 6 -4.91 -9.19 1.95
C PRO A 6 -4.62 -10.32 0.96
N ASP A 7 -5.00 -10.19 -0.30
CA ASP A 7 -4.78 -11.22 -1.33
C ASP A 7 -3.34 -11.21 -1.88
N ALA A 8 -2.46 -10.35 -1.34
CA ALA A 8 -1.06 -10.33 -1.75
C ALA A 8 -0.31 -11.55 -1.17
N PRO A 9 0.61 -12.15 -1.94
CA PRO A 9 1.46 -13.24 -1.43
C PRO A 9 2.18 -12.82 -0.13
N GLY A 10 2.01 -13.61 0.93
CA GLY A 10 2.63 -13.38 2.24
C GLY A 10 1.95 -12.33 3.11
N ALA A 11 0.82 -11.74 2.70
CA ALA A 11 0.10 -10.75 3.50
C ALA A 11 -0.38 -11.32 4.84
N ASP A 12 -1.02 -12.50 4.82
CA ASP A 12 -1.53 -13.15 6.03
C ASP A 12 -0.41 -13.44 7.05
N GLU A 13 0.70 -14.04 6.58
CA GLU A 13 1.87 -14.33 7.42
C GLU A 13 2.47 -13.05 8.02
N LEU A 14 2.60 -12.00 7.21
CA LEU A 14 3.10 -10.70 7.68
C LEU A 14 2.18 -10.10 8.74
N GLY A 15 0.87 -10.10 8.49
CA GLY A 15 -0.14 -9.59 9.41
C GLY A 15 -0.13 -10.33 10.74
N GLN A 16 -0.08 -11.66 10.70
CA GLN A 16 0.02 -12.50 11.90
C GLN A 16 1.29 -12.19 12.69
N ARG A 17 2.46 -12.20 12.03
CA ARG A 17 3.75 -11.98 12.71
C ARG A 17 3.83 -10.62 13.39
N LEU A 18 3.33 -9.57 12.76
CA LEU A 18 3.31 -8.23 13.36
C LEU A 18 2.32 -8.14 14.53
N THR A 19 1.18 -8.82 14.43
CA THR A 19 0.19 -8.90 15.51
C THR A 19 0.74 -9.66 16.73
N GLU A 20 1.47 -10.76 16.50
CA GLU A 20 2.16 -11.52 17.55
C GLU A 20 3.24 -10.70 18.28
N LEU A 21 3.81 -9.70 17.59
CA LEU A 21 4.74 -8.72 18.19
C LEU A 21 4.03 -7.57 18.92
N GLY A 22 2.69 -7.55 18.93
CA GLY A 22 1.87 -6.58 19.66
C GLY A 22 1.41 -5.36 18.86
N ALA A 23 1.55 -5.36 17.53
CA ALA A 23 1.04 -4.29 16.68
C ALA A 23 -0.43 -4.51 16.29
N GLU A 24 -1.20 -3.42 16.18
CA GLU A 24 -2.50 -3.45 15.49
C GLU A 24 -2.27 -3.19 13.99
N VAL A 25 -2.64 -4.16 13.15
CA VAL A 25 -2.29 -4.14 11.72
C VAL A 25 -3.54 -4.25 10.86
N THR A 26 -3.65 -3.33 9.89
CA THR A 26 -4.63 -3.41 8.80
C THR A 26 -3.92 -3.53 7.47
N ILE A 27 -4.17 -4.62 6.75
CA ILE A 27 -3.73 -4.80 5.37
C ILE A 27 -4.91 -4.47 4.47
N ALA A 28 -4.88 -3.29 3.83
CA ALA A 28 -5.96 -2.83 2.96
C ALA A 28 -5.60 -2.97 1.47
N ALA A 29 -6.58 -3.41 0.68
CA ALA A 29 -6.57 -3.28 -0.77
C ALA A 29 -6.90 -1.82 -1.13
N CYS A 30 -6.00 -1.14 -1.84
CA CYS A 30 -6.18 0.24 -2.29
C CYS A 30 -5.13 0.56 -3.36
N ASP A 31 -5.57 1.17 -4.46
CA ASP A 31 -4.70 1.82 -5.42
C ASP A 31 -4.36 3.25 -4.94
N THR A 32 -3.08 3.51 -4.64
CA THR A 32 -2.63 4.81 -4.15
C THR A 32 -2.69 5.92 -5.20
N SER A 33 -2.86 5.57 -6.49
CA SER A 33 -3.13 6.54 -7.56
C SER A 33 -4.62 6.96 -7.61
N SER A 34 -5.51 6.16 -7.01
CA SER A 34 -6.94 6.45 -6.92
C SER A 34 -7.23 7.35 -5.72
N ARG A 35 -7.49 8.64 -6.00
CA ARG A 35 -7.81 9.63 -4.96
C ARG A 35 -9.02 9.21 -4.11
N ALA A 36 -10.04 8.63 -4.73
CA ALA A 36 -11.26 8.23 -4.05
C ALA A 36 -11.03 7.06 -3.09
N GLU A 37 -10.27 6.05 -3.51
CA GLU A 37 -9.91 4.91 -2.65
C GLU A 37 -9.03 5.35 -1.48
N LEU A 38 -8.05 6.21 -1.75
CA LEU A 38 -7.16 6.70 -0.69
C LEU A 38 -7.92 7.54 0.34
N ALA A 39 -8.87 8.38 -0.09
CA ALA A 39 -9.72 9.15 0.82
C ALA A 39 -10.57 8.22 1.71
N ALA A 40 -11.25 7.24 1.11
CA ALA A 40 -12.07 6.28 1.84
C ALA A 40 -11.24 5.47 2.86
N LEU A 41 -10.01 5.09 2.50
CA LEU A 41 -9.11 4.40 3.41
C LEU A 41 -8.63 5.29 4.56
N LEU A 42 -8.30 6.55 4.29
CA LEU A 42 -7.87 7.48 5.34
C LEU A 42 -9.00 7.77 6.33
N GLU A 43 -10.24 7.84 5.84
CA GLU A 43 -11.45 7.99 6.67
C GLU A 43 -11.73 6.76 7.54
N SER A 44 -11.21 5.58 7.20
CA SER A 44 -11.38 4.37 8.02
C SER A 44 -10.42 4.27 9.20
N ILE A 45 -9.46 5.20 9.34
CA ILE A 45 -8.50 5.20 10.45
C ILE A 45 -9.20 5.70 11.73
N PRO A 46 -9.18 4.95 12.85
CA PRO A 46 -9.83 5.38 14.08
C PRO A 46 -9.25 6.69 14.63
N ASP A 47 -10.11 7.58 15.13
CA ASP A 47 -9.69 8.85 15.76
C ASP A 47 -8.75 8.66 16.97
N GLN A 48 -8.83 7.51 17.63
CA GLN A 48 -7.96 7.14 18.75
C GLN A 48 -6.52 6.85 18.30
N HIS A 49 -6.34 6.52 17.01
CA HIS A 49 -5.09 6.12 16.37
C HIS A 49 -4.83 6.97 15.11
N ARG A 50 -4.86 8.31 15.27
CA ARG A 50 -4.67 9.26 14.15
C ARG A 50 -3.35 9.00 13.42
N LEU A 51 -3.40 9.07 12.09
CA LEU A 51 -2.22 8.95 11.23
C LEU A 51 -1.22 10.08 11.51
N THR A 52 0.05 9.73 11.75
CA THR A 52 1.13 10.68 12.03
C THR A 52 2.28 10.62 11.02
N ALA A 53 2.38 9.54 10.25
CA ALA A 53 3.46 9.33 9.29
C ALA A 53 2.96 8.54 8.08
N VAL A 54 3.60 8.77 6.93
CA VAL A 54 3.39 8.00 5.70
C VAL A 54 4.75 7.52 5.21
N ILE A 55 4.86 6.22 4.94
CA ILE A 55 6.01 5.63 4.25
C ILE A 55 5.51 5.21 2.87
N HIS A 56 5.91 5.95 1.84
CA HIS A 56 5.49 5.70 0.46
C HIS A 56 6.49 4.78 -0.25
N THR A 57 6.23 3.47 -0.20
CA THR A 57 7.03 2.45 -0.90
C THR A 57 6.30 1.84 -2.10
N ALA A 58 5.11 2.34 -2.42
CA ALA A 58 4.35 1.88 -3.58
C ALA A 58 5.12 2.26 -4.86
N GLY A 59 5.33 1.29 -5.73
CA GLY A 59 6.03 1.48 -6.98
C GLY A 59 5.85 0.27 -7.90
N VAL A 60 5.99 0.53 -9.19
CA VAL A 60 6.13 -0.49 -10.23
C VAL A 60 7.40 -0.18 -10.99
N LEU A 61 8.05 -1.22 -11.51
CA LEU A 61 9.22 -1.10 -12.36
C LEU A 61 8.85 -1.60 -13.74
N ASP A 62 9.28 -0.85 -14.76
CA ASP A 62 9.22 -1.23 -16.17
C ASP A 62 10.52 -0.73 -16.81
N ASP A 63 11.57 -1.50 -16.61
CA ASP A 63 12.94 -1.09 -16.91
C ASP A 63 13.19 -1.06 -18.42
N ALA A 64 13.75 0.05 -18.91
CA ALA A 64 14.22 0.22 -20.28
C ALA A 64 15.47 1.10 -20.32
N VAL A 65 16.29 0.94 -21.37
CA VAL A 65 17.32 1.94 -21.70
C VAL A 65 16.64 3.21 -22.24
N VAL A 66 17.28 4.37 -22.07
CA VAL A 66 16.68 5.68 -22.44
C VAL A 66 16.20 5.72 -23.89
N THR A 67 16.90 5.06 -24.81
CA THR A 67 16.54 5.01 -26.24
C THR A 67 15.33 4.13 -26.56
N GLU A 68 14.89 3.31 -25.62
CA GLU A 68 13.79 2.36 -25.77
C GLU A 68 12.59 2.69 -24.87
N LEU A 69 12.67 3.74 -24.04
CA LEU A 69 11.55 4.22 -23.24
C LEU A 69 10.39 4.65 -24.14
N THR A 70 9.20 4.14 -23.82
CA THR A 70 7.95 4.54 -24.44
C THR A 70 7.25 5.62 -23.61
N GLU A 71 6.30 6.36 -24.19
CA GLU A 71 5.49 7.34 -23.45
C GLU A 71 4.75 6.72 -22.25
N SER A 72 4.34 5.46 -22.35
CA SER A 72 3.67 4.74 -21.26
C SER A 72 4.59 4.35 -20.10
N GLN A 73 5.91 4.45 -20.27
CA GLN A 73 6.94 4.12 -19.28
C GLN A 73 7.56 5.37 -18.63
N LEU A 74 7.12 6.57 -19.02
CA LEU A 74 7.49 7.86 -18.43
C LEU A 74 6.48 8.31 -17.38
#